data_AF-A0A7W5Q4D0-F1
#
_entry.id   AF-A0A7W5Q4D0-F1
#
_cell.length_a   1.000
_cell.length_b   1.000
_cell.length_c   1.000
_cell.angle_alpha   90.00
_cell.angle_beta   90.00
_cell.angle_gamma   90.00
#
_symmetry.space_group_name_H-M   'P 1'
#
loop_
_entity.id
_entity.type
_entity.pdbx_description
1 polymer ?
#
loop_
_entity_poly.entity_id
_entity_poly.type
_entity_poly.pdbx_seq_one_letter_code
_entity_poly.pdbx_strand_id
1 'polypeptide(L)' 'MDKSQEDHFASLIATQTAILAKVCNLLVSKNIVSRTEFVNEMHKLLSIGLAASPQRIGPLNHLLALIDQ' A
#
# COMPACT_ATOMS: atom_id res chain seq x y z
N MET A 1 -18.32 -6.86 14.19
CA MET A 1 -17.86 -7.94 13.29
C MET A 1 -17.23 -8.99 14.19
N ASP A 2 -17.38 -10.29 13.92
CA ASP A 2 -16.66 -11.29 14.70
C ASP A 2 -15.15 -11.20 14.37
N LYS A 3 -14.28 -11.40 15.36
CA LYS A 3 -12.81 -11.32 15.25
C LYS A 3 -12.28 -12.16 14.09
N SER A 4 -12.87 -13.32 13.85
CA SER A 4 -12.52 -14.20 12.71
C SER A 4 -12.69 -13.51 11.35
N GLN A 5 -13.73 -12.71 11.18
CA GLN A 5 -13.99 -11.96 9.94
C GLN A 5 -13.02 -10.77 9.78
N GLU A 6 -12.66 -10.11 10.89
CA GLU A 6 -11.64 -9.06 10.91
C GLU A 6 -10.27 -9.60 10.53
N ASP A 7 -9.87 -10.74 11.10
CA ASP A 7 -8.61 -11.41 10.80
C ASP A 7 -8.54 -11.87 9.34
N HIS A 8 -9.64 -12.42 8.81
CA HIS A 8 -9.74 -12.81 7.41
C HIS A 8 -9.61 -11.61 6.47
N PHE A 9 -10.31 -10.51 6.77
CA PHE A 9 -10.22 -9.28 5.99
C PHE A 9 -8.80 -8.70 6.02
N ALA A 10 -8.17 -8.63 7.19
CA ALA A 10 -6.79 -8.17 7.34
C ALA A 10 -5.81 -9.02 6.52
N SER A 11 -5.96 -10.36 6.55
CA SER A 11 -5.16 -11.28 5.73
C SER A 11 -5.34 -11.04 4.23
N LEU A 12 -6.58 -10.79 3.78
CA LEU A 12 -6.88 -10.50 2.39
C LEU A 12 -6.24 -9.18 1.94
N ILE A 13 -6.32 -8.12 2.76
CA ILE A 13 -5.66 -6.84 2.50
C ILE A 13 -4.14 -7.00 2.46
N ALA A 14 -3.55 -7.74 3.40
CA ALA A 14 -2.12 -8.01 3.43
C ALA A 14 -1.65 -8.74 2.16
N THR A 15 -2.43 -9.72 1.69
CA THR A 15 -2.14 -10.44 0.44
C THR A 15 -2.20 -9.52 -0.77
N GLN A 16 -3.24 -8.70 -0.89
CA GLN A 16 -3.41 -7.78 -2.02
C GLN A 16 -2.31 -6.73 -2.09
N THR A 17 -1.96 -6.13 -0.95
CA THR A 17 -0.89 -5.13 -0.86
C THR A 17 0.49 -5.75 -1.14
N ALA A 18 0.74 -7.01 -0.75
CA ALA A 18 1.96 -7.73 -1.13
C ALA A 18 2.06 -8.00 -2.63
N ILE A 19 0.95 -8.38 -3.29
CA ILE A 19 0.90 -8.56 -4.75
C ILE A 19 1.21 -7.24 -5.45
N LEU A 20 0.57 -6.14 -5.02
CA LEU A 20 0.81 -4.81 -5.59
C LEU A 20 2.26 -4.35 -5.39
N ALA A 21 2.82 -4.53 -4.19
CA ALA A 21 4.22 -4.22 -3.92
C ALA A 21 5.17 -4.95 -4.88
N LYS A 22 4.89 -6.23 -5.17
CA LYS A 22 5.68 -7.01 -6.13
C LYS A 22 5.59 -6.49 -7.56
N VAL A 23 4.41 -6.05 -7.99
CA VAL A 23 4.22 -5.39 -9.28
C VAL A 23 4.99 -4.07 -9.33
N CYS A 24 4.87 -3.21 -8.31
CA CYS A 24 5.59 -1.94 -8.23
C CYS A 24 7.11 -2.13 -8.27
N ASN A 25 7.63 -3.08 -7.49
CA ASN A 25 9.05 -3.41 -7.49
C ASN A 25 9.53 -3.93 -8.84
N LEU A 26 8.71 -4.72 -9.55
CA LEU A 26 9.01 -5.13 -10.91
C LEU A 26 9.11 -3.93 -11.86
N LEU A 27 8.14 -3.01 -11.83
CA LEU A 27 8.16 -1.80 -12.67
C LEU A 27 9.40 -0.94 -12.38
N VAL A 28 9.76 -0.77 -11.11
CA VAL A 28 10.97 -0.06 -10.69
C VAL A 28 12.23 -0.76 -11.20
N SER A 29 12.37 -2.07 -11.01
CA SER A 29 13.53 -2.84 -11.48
C SER A 29 13.69 -2.83 -13.01
N LYS A 30 12.58 -2.62 -13.74
CA LYS A 30 12.57 -2.48 -15.19
C LYS A 30 12.78 -1.02 -15.65
N ASN A 31 13.03 -0.09 -14.72
CA ASN A 31 13.14 1.35 -14.96
C ASN A 31 11.93 1.94 -15.69
N ILE A 32 10.75 1.35 -15.53
CA ILE A 32 9.50 1.87 -16.10
C ILE A 32 9.00 3.06 -15.28
N VAL A 33 9.23 3.01 -13.96
CA VAL A 33 8.89 4.09 -13.02
C VAL A 33 10.07 4.30 -12.08
N SER A 34 10.37 5.56 -11.74
CA SER A 34 11.35 5.86 -10.70
C SER A 34 10.81 5.53 -9.32
N ARG A 35 11.60 4.84 -8.49
CA ARG A 35 11.25 4.55 -7.09
C ARG A 35 10.91 5.81 -6.32
N THR A 36 11.73 6.85 -6.45
CA THR A 36 11.54 8.11 -5.75
C THR A 36 10.24 8.79 -6.14
N GLU A 37 9.90 8.82 -7.43
CA GLU A 37 8.63 9.38 -7.90
C GLU A 37 7.45 8.59 -7.34
N PHE A 38 7.53 7.26 -7.38
CA PHE A 38 6.47 6.40 -6.88
C PHE A 38 6.22 6.59 -5.37
N VAL A 39 7.29 6.57 -4.55
CA VAL A 39 7.21 6.79 -3.10
C VAL A 39 6.63 8.18 -2.78
N ASN A 40 7.06 9.21 -3.52
CA ASN A 40 6.52 10.56 -3.36
C ASN A 40 5.01 10.63 -3.67
N GLU A 41 4.55 9.99 -4.75
CA GLU A 41 3.12 9.95 -5.06
C GLU A 41 2.31 9.16 -4.02
N MET A 42 2.87 8.07 -3.48
CA MET A 42 2.26 7.32 -2.37
C MET A 42 2.10 8.18 -1.12
N HIS A 43 3.11 8.98 -0.75
CA HIS A 43 3.00 9.92 0.37
C HIS A 43 1.92 10.99 0.13
N LYS A 44 1.78 11.51 -1.09
CA LYS A 44 0.69 12.44 -1.43
C LYS A 44 -0.68 11.79 -1.28
N LEU A 45 -0.85 10.58 -1.81
CA LEU A 45 -2.09 9.80 -1.67
C LEU A 45 -2.43 9.53 -0.20
N LEU A 46 -1.43 9.19 0.61
CA LEU A 46 -1.60 9.02 2.05
C LEU A 46 -2.03 10.31 2.75
N SER A 47 -1.44 11.46 2.39
CA SER A 47 -1.85 12.76 2.93
C SER A 47 -3.30 13.08 2.60
N ILE A 48 -3.76 12.77 1.38
CA ILE A 48 -5.15 12.97 0.96
C ILE A 48 -6.07 12.00 1.73
N GLY A 49 -5.70 10.73 1.80
CA GLY A 49 -6.46 9.69 2.50
C GLY A 49 -6.61 9.96 3.99
N LEU A 50 -5.54 10.47 4.63
CA LEU A 50 -5.55 10.90 6.03
C LEU A 50 -6.57 12.02 6.27
N ALA A 51 -6.66 13.00 5.37
CA ALA A 51 -7.62 14.09 5.49
C ALA A 51 -9.07 13.63 5.26
N ALA A 52 -9.29 12.73 4.28
CA ALA A 52 -10.62 12.31 3.87
C ALA A 52 -11.22 11.20 4.75
N SER A 53 -10.42 10.21 5.14
CA SER A 53 -10.87 9.07 5.94
C SER A 53 -9.69 8.37 6.64
N PRO A 54 -9.24 8.89 7.80
CA PRO A 54 -8.09 8.35 8.52
C PRO A 54 -8.17 6.85 8.79
N GLN A 55 -9.35 6.32 9.09
CA GLN A 55 -9.59 4.89 9.34
C GLN A 55 -9.38 3.98 8.11
N ARG A 56 -9.24 4.51 6.88
CA ARG A 56 -9.15 3.71 5.65
C ARG A 56 -7.77 3.69 5.00
N ILE A 57 -6.75 4.30 5.63
CA ILE A 57 -5.40 4.42 5.05
C ILE A 57 -4.51 3.19 5.31
N GLY A 58 -4.93 2.27 6.18
CA GLY A 58 -4.15 1.08 6.57
C GLY A 58 -3.55 0.31 5.38
N PRO A 59 -4.34 -0.02 4.34
CA PRO A 59 -3.81 -0.69 3.14
C PRO A 59 -2.73 0.12 2.41
N LEU A 60 -2.90 1.45 2.28
CA LEU A 60 -1.93 2.32 1.61
C LEU A 60 -0.62 2.43 2.41
N ASN A 61 -0.72 2.54 3.75
CA ASN A 61 0.45 2.54 4.62
C ASN A 61 1.21 1.21 4.54
N HIS A 62 0.48 0.09 4.56
CA HIS A 62 1.09 -1.22 4.42
C HIS A 62 1.78 -1.40 3.07
N LEU A 63 1.14 -0.97 1.97
CA LEU A 63 1.73 -0.99 0.63
C LEU A 63 3.02 -0.15 0.57
N LEU A 64 3.01 1.06 1.14
CA LEU A 64 4.20 1.92 1.16
C LEU A 64 5.35 1.27 1.93
N ALA A 65 5.09 0.68 3.10
CA ALA A 65 6.10 0.00 3.91
C ALA A 65 6.75 -1.21 3.20
N LEU A 66 6.07 -1.81 2.22
CA LEU A 66 6.61 -2.90 1.40
C LEU A 66 7.44 -2.41 0.20
N ILE A 67 7.24 -1.16 -0.23
CA ILE A 67 7.90 -0.59 -1.41
C ILE A 67 9.09 0.30 -1.01
N ASP A 68 9.06 0.92 0.18
CA ASP A 68 10.10 1.81 0.69
C ASP A 68 11.31 1.07 1.32
N GLN A 69 11.47 -0.23 1.04
CA GLN A 69 12.61 -1.07 1.45
C GLN A 69 13.71 -1.07 0.40
#